data_AF-A0A7S0NCX2-F1
#
_entry.id   AF-A0A7S0NCX2-F1
#
_cell.length_a   1.000
_cell.length_b   1.000
_cell.length_c   1.000
_cell.angle_alpha   90.00
_cell.angle_beta   90.00
_cell.angle_gamma   90.00
#
_symmetry.space_group_name_H-M   'P 1'
#
loop_
_entity.id
_entity.type
_entity.pdbx_description
1 polymer ?
#
loop_
_entity_poly.entity_id
_entity_poly.type
_entity_poly.pdbx_seq_one_letter_code
_entity_poly.pdbx_strand_id
1 'polypeptide(L)'
;FEKMLYVPHSYQLNDHKQSHYAIVDSGPTPRAEIQGSSPLPEEAFVYVNFNSIQKMEPALFDAWCRIIKAVDGSILWLLEFPPEGVPRLRRVWAAHGLGAERLVFSPLTDAE
;
A
#
# COMPACT_ATOMS: atom_id res chain seq x y z
N PHE A 1 35.42 10.29 -7.48
CA PHE A 1 34.14 10.31 -8.20
C PHE A 1 33.97 9.00 -8.91
N GLU A 2 32.84 8.35 -8.64
CA GLU A 2 32.36 7.17 -9.32
C GLU A 2 32.02 7.52 -10.78
N LYS A 3 32.19 6.56 -11.68
CA LYS A 3 31.75 6.68 -13.07
C LYS A 3 30.42 5.95 -13.24
N MET A 4 29.44 6.62 -13.83
CA MET A 4 28.13 6.03 -14.08
C MET A 4 28.22 4.93 -15.13
N LEU A 5 27.59 3.80 -14.85
CA LEU A 5 27.32 2.74 -15.82
C LEU A 5 25.81 2.60 -15.97
N TYR A 6 25.33 2.69 -17.19
CA TYR A 6 23.91 2.56 -17.51
C TYR A 6 23.67 1.19 -18.11
N VAL A 7 22.70 0.48 -17.55
CA VAL A 7 22.22 -0.79 -18.11
C VAL A 7 20.93 -0.55 -18.90
N PRO A 8 20.69 -1.30 -20.00
CA PRO A 8 19.43 -1.24 -20.71
C PRO A 8 18.24 -1.61 -19.81
N HIS A 9 17.13 -0.92 -19.98
CA HIS A 9 15.83 -1.18 -19.34
C HIS A 9 15.72 -0.89 -17.83
N SER A 10 16.45 -1.61 -16.95
CA SER A 10 16.35 -1.44 -15.49
C SER A 10 17.64 -1.83 -14.78
N TYR A 11 18.06 -1.04 -13.78
CA TYR A 11 19.21 -1.35 -12.91
C TYR A 11 18.85 -2.36 -11.81
N GLN A 12 17.57 -2.54 -11.52
CA GLN A 12 17.09 -3.42 -10.47
C GLN A 12 16.61 -4.74 -11.08
N LEU A 13 17.30 -5.82 -10.73
CA LEU A 13 16.84 -7.19 -10.98
C LEU A 13 15.80 -7.56 -9.92
N ASN A 14 14.65 -8.07 -10.37
CA ASN A 14 13.58 -8.56 -9.49
C ASN A 14 13.22 -9.99 -9.89
N ASP A 15 13.33 -10.94 -8.96
CA ASP A 15 12.90 -12.34 -9.18
C ASP A 15 11.52 -12.59 -8.58
N HIS A 16 10.50 -12.07 -9.26
CA HIS A 16 9.10 -12.21 -8.85
C HIS A 16 8.58 -13.66 -8.90
N LYS A 17 9.19 -14.54 -9.71
CA LYS A 17 8.72 -15.92 -9.87
C LYS A 17 9.21 -16.79 -8.72
N GLN A 18 10.47 -16.65 -8.33
CA GLN A 18 11.01 -17.41 -7.21
C GLN A 18 10.43 -16.93 -5.87
N SER A 19 10.19 -15.63 -5.70
CA SER A 19 9.65 -15.07 -4.44
C SER A 19 8.14 -15.28 -4.25
N HIS A 20 7.40 -15.58 -5.31
CA HIS A 20 5.94 -15.72 -5.25
C HIS A 20 5.41 -16.95 -6.00
N TYR A 21 6.19 -18.05 -6.04
CA TYR A 21 5.81 -19.28 -6.74
C TYR A 21 4.44 -19.80 -6.31
N ALA A 22 4.09 -19.67 -5.01
CA ALA A 22 2.79 -20.05 -4.49
C ALA A 22 1.65 -19.35 -5.23
N ILE A 23 1.77 -18.06 -5.54
CA ILE A 23 0.74 -17.29 -6.27
C ILE A 23 0.79 -17.58 -7.77
N VAL A 24 2.00 -17.75 -8.33
CA VAL A 24 2.19 -18.03 -9.77
C VAL A 24 1.58 -19.38 -10.15
N ASP A 25 1.75 -20.41 -9.31
CA ASP A 25 1.33 -21.77 -9.59
C ASP A 25 -0.13 -22.05 -9.19
N SER A 26 -0.61 -21.47 -8.09
CA SER A 26 -1.97 -21.71 -7.59
C SER A 26 -3.00 -20.67 -8.04
N GLY A 27 -2.57 -19.57 -8.64
CA GLY A 27 -3.43 -18.45 -9.03
C GLY A 27 -3.56 -17.39 -7.92
N PRO A 28 -4.27 -16.28 -8.19
CA PRO A 28 -4.41 -15.19 -7.23
C PRO A 28 -5.19 -15.64 -5.99
N THR A 29 -4.71 -15.23 -4.81
CA THR A 29 -5.42 -15.45 -3.55
C THR A 29 -6.82 -14.83 -3.62
N PRO A 30 -7.89 -15.60 -3.32
CA PRO A 30 -9.24 -15.05 -3.24
C PRO A 30 -9.31 -13.88 -2.27
N ARG A 31 -10.08 -12.84 -2.61
CA ARG A 31 -10.20 -11.63 -1.76
C ARG A 31 -10.58 -11.94 -0.32
N ALA A 32 -11.47 -12.91 -0.11
CA ALA A 32 -11.92 -13.34 1.21
C ALA A 32 -10.79 -13.97 2.07
N GLU A 33 -9.72 -14.43 1.44
CA GLU A 33 -8.56 -15.06 2.08
C GLU A 33 -7.40 -14.07 2.29
N ILE A 34 -7.47 -12.86 1.73
CA ILE A 34 -6.45 -11.83 1.92
C ILE A 34 -6.48 -11.36 3.38
N GLN A 35 -5.50 -11.80 4.16
CA GLN A 35 -5.33 -11.37 5.54
C GLN A 35 -4.73 -9.96 5.58
N GLY A 36 -5.56 -8.97 5.94
CA GLY A 36 -5.12 -7.69 6.50
C GLY A 36 -5.58 -7.57 7.95
N SER A 37 -5.11 -6.58 8.69
CA SER A 37 -5.60 -6.28 10.06
C SER A 37 -7.10 -5.94 10.12
N SER A 38 -7.76 -5.83 8.96
CA SER A 38 -9.20 -5.68 8.81
C SER A 38 -9.65 -6.36 7.51
N PRO A 39 -10.82 -7.03 7.48
CA PRO A 39 -11.38 -7.56 6.25
C PRO A 39 -11.59 -6.41 5.24
N LEU A 40 -11.05 -6.57 4.04
CA LEU A 40 -11.27 -5.61 2.95
C LEU A 40 -12.76 -5.61 2.59
N PRO A 41 -13.38 -4.45 2.32
CA PRO A 41 -14.75 -4.45 1.83
C PRO A 41 -14.83 -5.20 0.50
N GLU A 42 -15.82 -6.08 0.38
CA GLU A 42 -15.95 -7.04 -0.73
C GLU A 42 -15.99 -6.34 -2.09
N GLU A 43 -16.77 -5.26 -2.18
CA GLU A 43 -17.01 -4.49 -3.41
C GLU A 43 -16.15 -3.22 -3.53
N ALA A 44 -15.21 -2.98 -2.61
CA ALA A 44 -14.38 -1.78 -2.68
C ALA A 44 -13.25 -1.92 -3.70
N PHE A 45 -13.07 -0.87 -4.51
CA PHE A 45 -11.82 -0.65 -5.22
C PHE A 45 -10.71 -0.32 -4.22
N VAL A 46 -9.62 -1.08 -4.24
CA VAL A 46 -8.53 -0.96 -3.27
C VAL A 46 -7.33 -0.28 -3.90
N TYR A 47 -7.05 0.96 -3.50
CA TYR A 47 -5.75 1.59 -3.77
C TYR A 47 -4.73 1.10 -2.74
N VAL A 48 -3.55 0.72 -3.20
CA VAL A 48 -2.50 0.15 -2.33
C VAL A 48 -1.23 0.96 -2.42
N ASN A 49 -0.61 1.24 -1.27
CA ASN A 49 0.75 1.77 -1.19
C ASN A 49 1.50 1.12 -0.02
N PHE A 50 2.23 0.04 -0.33
CA PHE A 50 3.08 -0.67 0.63
C PHE A 50 4.52 -0.13 0.67
N ASN A 51 4.66 1.20 0.64
CA ASN A 51 5.90 1.86 1.01
C ASN A 51 5.91 2.16 2.51
N SER A 52 7.12 2.37 3.06
CA SER A 52 7.23 2.96 4.39
C SER A 52 6.57 4.34 4.44
N ILE A 53 5.83 4.61 5.52
CA ILE A 53 5.18 5.89 5.82
C ILE A 53 6.19 7.04 5.81
N GLN A 54 7.47 6.79 6.10
CA GLN A 54 8.50 7.84 6.05
C GLN A 54 8.73 8.41 4.64
N LYS A 55 8.40 7.66 3.58
CA LYS A 55 8.47 8.14 2.19
C LYS A 55 7.26 9.01 1.81
N MET A 56 6.32 9.20 2.73
CA MET A 56 5.05 9.88 2.46
C MET A 56 5.13 11.35 2.83
N GLU A 57 5.38 12.18 1.82
CA GLU A 57 5.33 13.63 1.97
C GLU A 57 3.87 14.13 2.12
N PRO A 58 3.64 15.26 2.82
CA PRO A 58 2.29 15.80 3.02
C PRO A 58 1.50 15.98 1.71
N ALA A 59 2.13 16.57 0.68
CA ALA A 59 1.48 16.80 -0.60
C ALA A 59 1.07 15.49 -1.31
N LEU A 60 1.84 14.41 -1.12
CA LEU A 60 1.51 13.10 -1.65
C LEU A 60 0.32 12.49 -0.91
N PHE A 61 0.26 12.61 0.42
CA PHE A 61 -0.88 12.12 1.19
C PHE A 61 -2.16 12.92 0.90
N ASP A 62 -2.06 14.22 0.65
CA ASP A 62 -3.18 15.04 0.19
C ASP A 62 -3.67 14.63 -1.21
N ALA A 63 -2.77 14.19 -2.10
CA ALA A 63 -3.16 13.61 -3.38
C ALA A 63 -3.97 12.32 -3.18
N TRP A 64 -3.53 11.43 -2.28
CA TRP A 64 -4.30 10.24 -1.93
C TRP A 64 -5.69 10.58 -1.39
N CYS A 65 -5.79 11.54 -0.47
CA CYS A 65 -7.09 11.97 0.06
C CYS A 65 -8.03 12.48 -1.05
N ARG A 66 -7.50 13.22 -2.03
CA ARG A 66 -8.29 13.67 -3.19
C ARG A 66 -8.75 12.52 -4.09
N ILE A 67 -7.88 11.55 -4.37
CA ILE A 67 -8.23 10.36 -5.18
C ILE A 67 -9.36 9.59 -4.51
N ILE A 68 -9.24 9.34 -3.20
CA ILE A 68 -10.23 8.56 -2.45
C ILE A 68 -11.58 9.29 -2.36
N LYS A 69 -11.58 10.63 -2.21
CA LYS A 69 -12.81 11.42 -2.31
C LYS A 69 -13.48 11.33 -3.67
N ALA A 70 -12.71 11.22 -4.75
CA ALA A 70 -13.25 11.21 -6.11
C ALA A 70 -13.81 9.85 -6.53
N VAL A 71 -13.47 8.77 -5.81
CA VAL A 71 -13.93 7.41 -6.12
C VAL A 71 -14.70 6.88 -4.92
N ASP A 72 -16.02 6.99 -4.97
CA ASP A 72 -16.91 6.51 -3.91
C ASP A 72 -16.74 5.01 -3.66
N GLY A 73 -16.82 4.62 -2.38
CA GLY A 73 -16.64 3.22 -1.96
C GLY A 73 -15.20 2.69 -2.04
N SER A 74 -14.25 3.44 -2.59
CA SER A 74 -12.83 3.02 -2.62
C SER A 74 -12.16 3.14 -1.25
N ILE A 75 -11.09 2.37 -1.04
CA ILE A 75 -10.26 2.46 0.17
C ILE A 75 -8.79 2.68 -0.20
N LEU A 76 -8.03 3.21 0.76
CA LEU A 76 -6.58 3.27 0.71
C LEU A 76 -5.99 2.28 1.72
N TRP A 77 -5.15 1.38 1.23
CA TRP A 77 -4.46 0.38 2.04
C TRP A 77 -2.96 0.68 2.10
N LEU A 78 -2.48 0.96 3.31
CA LEU A 78 -1.10 1.32 3.60
C LEU A 78 -0.38 0.26 4.42
N LEU A 79 0.95 0.24 4.33
CA LEU A 79 1.78 -0.52 5.24
C LEU A 79 1.91 0.23 6.58
N GLU A 80 1.74 -0.47 7.70
CA GLU A 80 1.87 0.06 9.05
C GLU A 80 3.35 0.14 9.49
N PHE A 81 4.17 0.85 8.69
CA PHE A 81 5.60 0.91 8.96
C PHE A 81 6.24 2.27 8.60
N PRO A 82 6.85 2.98 9.56
CA PRO A 82 6.90 2.66 10.98
C PRO A 82 5.57 3.03 11.69
N PRO A 83 5.14 2.29 12.72
CA PRO A 83 3.79 2.40 13.30
C PRO A 83 3.51 3.78 13.93
N GLU A 84 4.54 4.50 14.36
CA GLU A 84 4.41 5.83 14.98
C GLU A 84 3.86 6.88 14.01
N GLY A 85 3.93 6.64 12.70
CA GLY A 85 3.36 7.51 11.67
C GLY A 85 1.84 7.43 11.55
N VAL A 86 1.24 6.31 12.00
CA VAL A 86 -0.19 5.99 11.80
C VAL A 86 -1.13 7.01 12.44
N PRO A 87 -0.95 7.43 13.72
CA PRO A 87 -1.84 8.41 14.33
C PRO A 87 -1.89 9.74 13.57
N ARG A 88 -0.75 10.17 13.01
CA ARG A 88 -0.67 11.40 12.21
C ARG A 88 -1.44 11.27 10.91
N LEU A 89 -1.28 10.17 10.18
CA LEU A 89 -2.02 9.92 8.94
C LEU A 89 -3.53 9.87 9.19
N ARG A 90 -3.97 9.18 10.26
CA ARG A 90 -5.39 9.15 10.65
C ARG A 90 -5.95 10.54 10.94
N ARG A 91 -5.18 11.40 11.61
CA ARG A 91 -5.60 12.79 11.88
C ARG A 91 -5.76 13.60 10.60
N VAL A 92 -4.79 13.51 9.69
CA VAL A 92 -4.86 14.23 8.39
C VAL A 92 -6.02 13.70 7.55
N TRP A 93 -6.20 12.38 7.51
CA TRP A 93 -7.31 11.72 6.83
C TRP A 93 -8.68 12.22 7.33
N ALA A 94 -8.87 12.25 8.65
CA ALA A 94 -10.09 12.76 9.26
C ALA A 94 -10.28 14.27 8.99
N ALA A 95 -9.21 15.06 8.96
CA ALA A 95 -9.28 16.49 8.60
C ALA A 95 -9.72 16.70 7.14
N HIS A 96 -9.49 15.71 6.27
CA HIS A 96 -10.06 15.68 4.93
C HIS A 96 -11.53 15.24 4.90
N GLY A 97 -12.15 14.86 6.02
CA GLY A 97 -13.55 14.43 6.07
C GLY A 97 -13.77 13.04 5.48
N LEU A 98 -12.73 12.21 5.41
CA LEU A 98 -12.82 10.83 4.96
C LEU A 98 -13.08 9.90 6.16
N GLY A 99 -13.96 8.92 5.97
CA GLY A 99 -14.30 7.92 7.00
C GLY A 99 -13.11 7.00 7.32
N ALA A 100 -13.00 6.61 8.59
CA ALA A 100 -11.87 5.82 9.09
C ALA A 100 -11.85 4.40 8.49
N GLU A 101 -12.99 3.88 8.09
CA GLU A 101 -13.19 2.59 7.40
C GLU A 101 -12.53 2.56 6.01
N ARG A 102 -12.23 3.73 5.43
CA ARG A 102 -11.61 3.86 4.10
C ARG A 102 -10.09 3.95 4.14
N LEU A 103 -9.49 3.95 5.34
CA LEU A 103 -8.03 3.94 5.54
C LEU A 103 -7.62 2.69 6.31
N VAL A 104 -7.13 1.70 5.56
CA VAL A 104 -6.73 0.38 6.07
C VAL A 104 -5.20 0.35 6.21
N PHE A 105 -4.72 -0.29 7.28
CA PHE A 105 -3.31 -0.56 7.50
C PHE A 105 -3.11 -2.06 7.65
N SER A 106 -1.97 -2.57 7.18
CA SER A 106 -1.48 -3.92 7.49
C SER A 106 -0.08 -3.86 8.08
N PRO A 107 0.24 -4.72 9.06
CA PRO A 107 1.60 -4.84 9.57
C PRO A 107 2.54 -5.36 8.49
N LEU A 108 3.84 -5.23 8.72
CA LEU A 108 4.82 -6.04 8.01
C LEU A 108 4.51 -7.51 8.27
N THR A 109 4.42 -8.31 7.21
CA THR A 109 4.43 -9.76 7.34
C THR A 109 5.86 -10.20 7.60
N ASP A 110 6.03 -11.32 8.30
CA ASP A 110 7.35 -11.93 8.42
C ASP A 110 7.91 -12.20 7.02
N ALA A 111 9.22 -12.00 6.85
CA ALA A 111 9.90 -12.47 5.66
C ALA A 111 9.99 -13.99 5.77
N GLU A 112 9.29 -14.72 4.90
CA GLU A 112 9.54 -16.15 4.69
C GLU A 112 10.99 -16.39 4.25
#